data_AF-A0A3D3MNE6-F1
#
_entry.id   AF-A0A3D3MNE6-F1
#
_cell.length_a   1.000
_cell.length_b   1.000
_cell.length_c   1.000
_cell.angle_alpha   90.00
_cell.angle_beta   90.00
_cell.angle_gamma   90.00
#
_symmetry.space_group_name_H-M   'P 1'
#
loop_
_entity.id
_entity.type
_entity.pdbx_description
1 polymer ?
#
loop_
_entity_poly.entity_id
_entity_poly.type
_entity_poly.pdbx_seq_one_letter_code
_entity_poly.pdbx_strand_id
1 'polypeptide(L)'
;MKKIISIIALVLLQISCYAVIIETTANLNVYYPEYTKIDLICGQMPKASQKDVEFCCEAAFTGELLNEFKHSNIADNHICNGEMKKGYRCKANTGGFVWGKGKWKFMRKADYPTEANGWNMGFCQLLIIKDGIVRAIGSKMKNNRNIYRALCEKDGKLCIIESKKVMTYEFFVKCLNTYKVTHALYLDMGRGWNYAWFRDEDLQVKEIFPESKLAPSYKYRTNWITFYK
;
A
#
# COMPACT_ATOMS: atom_id res chain seq x y z
N MET A 1 -28.76 -27.43 51.58
CA MET A 1 -27.62 -26.48 51.52
C MET A 1 -26.96 -26.57 50.15
N LYS A 2 -26.62 -25.42 49.57
CA LYS A 2 -26.39 -25.17 48.15
C LYS A 2 -25.15 -25.89 47.60
N LYS A 3 -25.30 -26.60 46.47
CA LYS A 3 -24.19 -27.01 45.60
C LYS A 3 -23.74 -25.79 44.79
N ILE A 4 -22.53 -25.32 45.03
CA ILE A 4 -21.88 -24.29 44.20
C ILE A 4 -21.28 -25.03 43.01
N ILE A 5 -21.85 -24.80 41.83
CA ILE A 5 -21.26 -25.23 40.55
C ILE A 5 -20.37 -24.06 40.11
N SER A 6 -19.06 -24.24 40.21
CA SER A 6 -18.09 -23.31 39.63
C SER A 6 -18.09 -23.49 38.11
N ILE A 7 -18.63 -22.51 37.40
CA ILE A 7 -18.50 -22.40 35.94
C ILE A 7 -17.11 -21.82 35.68
N ILE A 8 -16.20 -22.66 35.17
CA ILE A 8 -14.92 -22.21 34.62
C ILE A 8 -15.24 -21.59 33.25
N ALA A 9 -15.24 -20.27 33.17
CA ALA A 9 -15.24 -19.56 31.90
C ALA A 9 -13.87 -19.76 31.25
N LEU A 10 -13.81 -20.62 30.23
CA LEU A 10 -12.64 -20.76 29.38
C LEU A 10 -12.52 -19.47 28.55
N VAL A 11 -11.71 -18.52 29.04
CA VAL A 11 -11.27 -17.39 28.21
C VAL A 11 -10.33 -17.98 27.17
N LEU A 12 -10.85 -18.22 25.97
CA LEU A 12 -10.02 -18.42 24.80
C LEU A 12 -9.21 -17.13 24.63
N LEU A 13 -7.94 -17.15 25.05
CA LEU A 13 -6.96 -16.18 24.58
C LEU A 13 -6.95 -16.31 23.06
N GLN A 14 -7.60 -15.37 22.39
CA GLN A 14 -7.47 -15.19 20.97
C GLN A 14 -6.01 -14.79 20.75
N ILE A 15 -5.17 -15.76 20.43
CA ILE A 15 -3.83 -15.51 19.94
C ILE A 15 -4.07 -14.67 18.68
N SER A 16 -3.86 -13.35 18.80
CA SER A 16 -3.83 -12.45 17.66
C SER A 16 -2.78 -13.02 16.72
N CYS A 17 -3.25 -13.66 15.65
CA CYS A 17 -2.37 -14.21 14.63
C CYS A 17 -1.80 -12.99 13.90
N TYR A 18 -0.50 -12.80 14.09
CA TYR A 18 0.30 -11.64 13.69
C TYR A 18 0.59 -11.66 12.19
N ALA A 19 -0.44 -11.57 11.35
CA ALA A 19 -0.26 -11.86 9.95
C ALA A 19 -1.15 -11.05 9.03
N VAL A 20 -0.66 -10.88 7.82
CA VAL A 20 -1.45 -10.35 6.73
C VAL A 20 -2.54 -11.35 6.38
N ILE A 21 -3.80 -10.97 6.63
CA ILE A 21 -4.96 -11.75 6.20
C ILE A 21 -5.10 -11.57 4.69
N ILE A 22 -5.16 -12.70 3.98
CA ILE A 22 -5.32 -12.70 2.52
C ILE A 22 -6.73 -13.13 2.17
N GLU A 23 -7.47 -12.24 1.52
CA GLU A 23 -8.70 -12.58 0.83
C GLU A 23 -8.45 -12.66 -0.67
N THR A 24 -9.21 -13.51 -1.37
CA THR A 24 -9.12 -13.58 -2.82
C THR A 24 -10.48 -13.55 -3.49
N THR A 25 -10.52 -12.90 -4.65
CA THR A 25 -11.66 -12.96 -5.58
C THR A 25 -11.25 -13.69 -6.85
N ALA A 26 -12.12 -13.75 -7.85
CA ALA A 26 -11.75 -14.29 -9.16
C ALA A 26 -10.55 -13.56 -9.82
N ASN A 27 -10.36 -12.27 -9.53
CA ASN A 27 -9.37 -11.43 -10.23
C ASN A 27 -8.38 -10.71 -9.31
N LEU A 28 -8.62 -10.67 -8.00
CA LEU A 28 -7.85 -9.88 -7.04
C LEU A 28 -7.31 -10.74 -5.89
N ASN A 29 -6.10 -10.42 -5.45
CA ASN A 29 -5.60 -10.74 -4.12
C ASN A 29 -5.74 -9.48 -3.25
N VAL A 30 -6.22 -9.64 -2.03
CA VAL A 30 -6.45 -8.56 -1.08
C VAL A 30 -5.69 -8.87 0.19
N TYR A 31 -4.78 -7.99 0.56
CA TYR A 31 -3.88 -8.14 1.69
C TYR A 31 -4.29 -7.14 2.77
N TYR A 32 -4.73 -7.65 3.92
CA TYR A 32 -5.07 -6.86 5.09
C TYR A 32 -3.95 -7.00 6.13
N PRO A 33 -2.95 -6.11 6.11
CA PRO A 33 -1.96 -6.08 7.18
C PRO A 33 -2.61 -5.65 8.49
N GLU A 34 -2.26 -6.31 9.59
CA GLU A 34 -2.47 -5.76 10.92
C GLU A 34 -1.31 -4.81 11.24
N TYR A 35 -1.60 -3.59 11.67
CA TYR A 35 -0.55 -2.60 11.89
C TYR A 35 -0.86 -1.68 13.08
N THR A 36 0.18 -1.21 13.75
CA THR A 36 0.13 -0.06 14.66
C THR A 36 0.79 1.17 14.05
N LYS A 37 1.60 0.98 13.00
CA LYS A 37 2.35 2.03 12.32
C LYS A 37 2.41 1.79 10.81
N ILE A 38 2.38 2.88 10.04
CA ILE A 38 2.63 2.87 8.60
C ILE A 38 3.71 3.92 8.31
N ASP A 39 4.71 3.57 7.50
CA ASP A 39 5.69 4.54 7.00
C ASP A 39 5.72 4.57 5.47
N LEU A 40 6.16 5.72 4.95
CA LEU A 40 6.80 5.81 3.65
C LEU A 40 8.31 5.74 3.88
N ILE A 41 8.91 4.59 3.63
CA ILE A 41 10.36 4.40 3.73
C ILE A 41 10.98 4.88 2.42
N CYS A 42 12.03 5.70 2.49
CA CYS A 42 12.73 6.21 1.31
C CYS A 42 14.21 5.81 1.34
N GLY A 43 14.79 5.60 0.16
CA GLY A 43 16.21 5.30 -0.05
C GLY A 43 16.59 3.84 0.15
N GLN A 44 16.19 3.21 1.26
CA GLN A 44 16.52 1.82 1.54
C GLN A 44 15.30 1.01 1.94
N MET A 45 15.02 -0.05 1.18
CA MET A 45 13.92 -0.96 1.46
C MET A 45 14.11 -1.68 2.81
N PRO A 46 13.05 -1.84 3.60
CA PRO A 46 13.05 -2.72 4.76
C PRO A 46 13.51 -4.14 4.38
N LYS A 47 14.35 -4.74 5.21
CA LYS A 47 14.83 -6.11 4.99
C LYS A 47 13.78 -7.10 5.48
N ALA A 48 13.58 -8.19 4.74
CA ALA A 48 12.73 -9.31 5.16
C ALA A 48 13.10 -9.94 6.52
N SER A 49 14.32 -9.68 7.03
CA SER A 49 14.76 -10.08 8.36
C SER A 49 14.25 -9.19 9.50
N GLN A 50 13.71 -8.00 9.21
CA GLN A 50 13.07 -7.12 10.19
C GLN A 50 11.71 -7.71 10.57
N LYS A 51 11.58 -8.15 11.82
CA LYS A 51 10.43 -8.95 12.29
C LYS A 51 9.16 -8.14 12.50
N ASP A 52 9.29 -6.84 12.70
CA ASP A 52 8.21 -5.87 12.94
C ASP A 52 7.53 -5.39 11.65
N VAL A 53 8.08 -5.72 10.49
CA VAL A 53 7.48 -5.39 9.18
C VAL A 53 6.53 -6.51 8.76
N GLU A 54 5.28 -6.12 8.54
CA GLU A 54 4.16 -7.00 8.17
C GLU A 54 3.95 -7.07 6.65
N PHE A 55 4.02 -5.91 5.99
CA PHE A 55 3.86 -5.80 4.54
C PHE A 55 4.72 -4.65 4.00
N CYS A 56 5.38 -4.87 2.88
CA CYS A 56 6.18 -3.86 2.21
C CYS A 56 6.01 -3.93 0.69
N CYS A 57 5.69 -2.80 0.05
CA CYS A 57 5.64 -2.68 -1.41
C CYS A 57 6.01 -1.26 -1.88
N GLU A 58 6.37 -1.12 -3.15
CA GLU A 58 6.57 0.21 -3.77
C GLU A 58 5.33 1.09 -3.62
N ALA A 59 5.54 2.39 -3.37
CA ALA A 59 4.45 3.33 -3.12
C ALA A 59 4.22 4.31 -4.28
N ALA A 60 5.21 5.13 -4.59
CA ALA A 60 5.11 6.30 -5.45
C ALA A 60 6.09 6.25 -6.62
N PHE A 61 5.69 6.90 -7.73
CA PHE A 61 6.51 6.98 -8.93
C PHE A 61 7.90 7.56 -8.66
N THR A 62 8.89 6.93 -9.28
CA THR A 62 10.26 7.43 -9.38
C THR A 62 10.48 8.07 -10.75
N GLY A 63 11.17 9.21 -10.81
CA GLY A 63 11.43 9.95 -12.04
C GLY A 63 12.54 9.32 -12.88
N GLU A 64 13.78 9.65 -12.56
CA GLU A 64 14.99 9.21 -13.24
C GLU A 64 15.56 7.92 -12.64
N LEU A 65 16.30 7.16 -13.44
CA LEU A 65 17.01 5.96 -12.99
C LEU A 65 18.38 6.35 -12.42
N LEU A 66 18.40 6.77 -11.15
CA LEU A 66 19.60 7.29 -10.49
C LEU A 66 20.32 6.19 -9.71
N ASN A 67 21.65 6.22 -9.71
CA ASN A 67 22.47 5.34 -8.86
C ASN A 67 22.46 5.76 -7.38
N GLU A 68 22.10 7.02 -7.09
CA GLU A 68 22.03 7.57 -5.75
C GLU A 68 20.61 8.02 -5.43
N PHE A 69 20.18 7.78 -4.20
CA PHE A 69 18.87 8.20 -3.73
C PHE A 69 18.78 9.73 -3.60
N LYS A 70 17.68 10.31 -4.10
CA LYS A 70 17.32 11.71 -3.87
C LYS A 70 15.80 11.82 -3.68
N HIS A 71 15.36 12.49 -2.62
CA HIS A 71 13.94 12.80 -2.41
C HIS A 71 13.32 13.55 -3.58
N SER A 72 14.09 14.44 -4.24
CA SER A 72 13.64 15.17 -5.42
C SER A 72 13.26 14.28 -6.61
N ASN A 73 13.65 13.00 -6.58
CA ASN A 73 13.34 12.03 -7.62
C ASN A 73 12.07 11.21 -7.34
N ILE A 74 11.43 11.39 -6.18
CA ILE A 74 10.11 10.83 -5.87
C ILE A 74 9.03 11.78 -6.38
N ALA A 75 7.95 11.22 -6.91
CA ALA A 75 6.83 11.99 -7.46
C ALA A 75 6.06 12.76 -6.39
N ASP A 76 6.00 14.07 -6.61
CA ASP A 76 5.44 15.11 -5.75
C ASP A 76 6.06 15.18 -4.35
N ASN A 77 5.67 16.23 -3.63
CA ASN A 77 6.03 16.35 -2.23
C ASN A 77 5.40 15.19 -1.44
N HIS A 78 6.17 14.65 -0.52
CA HIS A 78 5.82 13.47 0.27
C HIS A 78 6.27 13.65 1.71
N ILE A 79 5.66 12.93 2.63
CA ILE A 79 6.00 12.97 4.05
C ILE A 79 6.72 11.66 4.38
N CYS A 80 7.93 11.78 4.90
CA CYS A 80 8.75 10.65 5.34
C CYS A 80 9.33 11.00 6.71
N ASN A 81 9.19 10.11 7.69
CA ASN A 81 9.63 10.33 9.07
C ASN A 81 9.07 11.62 9.71
N GLY A 82 7.83 11.97 9.40
CA GLY A 82 7.18 13.17 9.91
C GLY A 82 7.70 14.49 9.31
N GLU A 83 8.47 14.43 8.23
CA GLU A 83 9.00 15.61 7.56
C GLU A 83 8.48 15.71 6.13
N MET A 84 8.11 16.93 5.71
CA MET A 84 7.76 17.20 4.33
C MET A 84 9.05 17.25 3.48
N LYS A 85 9.11 16.38 2.47
CA LYS A 85 10.21 16.28 1.52
C LYS A 85 9.76 16.77 0.16
N LYS A 86 10.64 17.50 -0.52
CA LYS A 86 10.39 18.02 -1.87
C LYS A 86 10.66 16.94 -2.92
N GLY A 87 9.64 16.60 -3.70
CA GLY A 87 9.75 15.71 -4.88
C GLY A 87 9.66 16.48 -6.20
N TYR A 88 9.62 15.75 -7.32
CA TYR A 88 9.39 16.35 -8.64
C TYR A 88 7.89 16.45 -8.95
N ARG A 89 7.47 17.44 -9.72
CA ARG A 89 6.05 17.59 -10.07
C ARG A 89 5.61 16.45 -11.00
N CYS A 90 4.64 15.64 -10.56
CA CYS A 90 4.02 14.60 -11.38
C CYS A 90 2.60 15.00 -11.81
N LYS A 91 2.38 15.16 -13.12
CA LYS A 91 1.04 15.52 -13.67
C LYS A 91 0.04 14.37 -13.63
N ALA A 92 0.50 13.12 -13.58
CA ALA A 92 -0.35 11.94 -13.55
C ALA A 92 -1.00 11.72 -12.17
N ASN A 93 -0.38 12.21 -11.11
CA ASN A 93 -0.89 12.08 -9.75
C ASN A 93 -2.08 13.02 -9.53
N THR A 94 -3.17 12.48 -9.00
CA THR A 94 -4.44 13.19 -8.79
C THR A 94 -4.98 13.06 -7.36
N GLY A 95 -4.38 12.20 -6.54
CA GLY A 95 -4.69 12.04 -5.12
C GLY A 95 -3.46 11.88 -4.27
N GLY A 96 -3.71 11.66 -2.98
CA GLY A 96 -2.68 11.30 -2.03
C GLY A 96 -3.25 10.57 -0.83
N PHE A 97 -2.32 10.02 -0.05
CA PHE A 97 -2.57 9.31 1.19
C PHE A 97 -1.65 9.87 2.27
N VAL A 98 -2.15 9.96 3.49
CA VAL A 98 -1.35 10.31 4.68
C VAL A 98 -1.72 9.37 5.83
N TRP A 99 -0.76 9.12 6.72
CA TRP A 99 -0.97 8.42 7.98
C TRP A 99 -0.21 9.10 9.12
N GLY A 100 -0.80 9.11 10.32
CA GLY A 100 -0.18 9.64 11.53
C GLY A 100 -1.07 9.46 12.76
N LYS A 101 -0.45 9.14 13.90
CA LYS A 101 -1.13 8.92 15.20
C LYS A 101 -2.34 7.97 15.09
N GLY A 102 -2.18 6.85 14.38
CA GLY A 102 -3.23 5.84 14.20
C GLY A 102 -4.39 6.26 13.28
N LYS A 103 -4.29 7.41 12.61
CA LYS A 103 -5.29 7.90 11.65
C LYS A 103 -4.69 7.96 10.26
N TRP A 104 -5.53 7.79 9.24
CA TRP A 104 -5.15 7.94 7.85
C TRP A 104 -6.23 8.64 7.05
N LYS A 105 -5.87 9.12 5.86
CA LYS A 105 -6.81 9.79 4.95
C LYS A 105 -6.39 9.63 3.50
N PHE A 106 -7.34 9.26 2.64
CA PHE A 106 -7.25 9.44 1.19
C PHE A 106 -7.83 10.80 0.79
N MET A 107 -7.17 11.49 -0.13
CA MET A 107 -7.59 12.83 -0.56
C MET A 107 -7.29 13.09 -2.03
N ARG A 108 -7.87 14.16 -2.58
CA ARG A 108 -7.44 14.69 -3.87
C ARG A 108 -6.11 15.40 -3.68
N LYS A 109 -5.30 15.45 -4.74
CA LYS A 109 -3.97 16.08 -4.70
C LYS A 109 -4.02 17.55 -4.29
N ALA A 110 -5.06 18.29 -4.68
CA ALA A 110 -5.25 19.68 -4.28
C ALA A 110 -5.42 19.86 -2.76
N ASP A 111 -5.86 18.81 -2.06
CA ASP A 111 -6.08 18.80 -0.62
C ASP A 111 -4.88 18.17 0.14
N TYR A 112 -3.81 17.78 -0.58
CA TYR A 112 -2.61 17.20 0.01
C TYR A 112 -1.84 18.25 0.83
N PRO A 113 -1.35 17.92 2.03
CA PRO A 113 -0.74 18.91 2.90
C PRO A 113 0.56 19.48 2.32
N THR A 114 0.81 20.75 2.59
CA THR A 114 2.03 21.47 2.18
C THR A 114 3.18 21.34 3.19
N GLU A 115 2.89 20.83 4.38
CA GLU A 115 3.81 20.58 5.48
C GLU A 115 3.35 19.32 6.25
N ALA A 116 4.19 18.70 7.08
CA ALA A 116 3.83 17.41 7.67
C ALA A 116 2.65 17.48 8.66
N ASN A 117 2.49 18.56 9.42
CA ASN A 117 1.33 18.81 10.30
C ASN A 117 0.88 17.62 11.16
N GLY A 118 1.84 16.92 11.76
CA GLY A 118 1.58 15.78 12.64
C GLY A 118 1.28 14.47 11.91
N TRP A 119 1.30 14.45 10.58
CA TRP A 119 1.37 13.21 9.79
C TRP A 119 2.79 12.65 9.84
N ASN A 120 2.89 11.33 10.00
CA ASN A 120 4.17 10.62 10.03
C ASN A 120 4.63 10.22 8.63
N MET A 121 3.68 9.92 7.73
CA MET A 121 3.97 9.59 6.34
C MET A 121 2.87 10.07 5.39
N GLY A 122 3.21 10.16 4.11
CA GLY A 122 2.26 10.41 3.05
C GLY A 122 2.91 10.54 1.68
N PHE A 123 2.14 10.32 0.62
CA PHE A 123 2.60 10.46 -0.75
C PHE A 123 1.43 10.72 -1.71
N CYS A 124 1.73 11.25 -2.89
CA CYS A 124 0.76 11.45 -3.96
C CYS A 124 0.87 10.37 -5.04
N GLN A 125 -0.27 9.98 -5.58
CA GLN A 125 -0.39 8.98 -6.65
C GLN A 125 -1.67 9.22 -7.46
N LEU A 126 -1.91 8.39 -8.47
CA LEU A 126 -3.17 8.42 -9.22
C LEU A 126 -4.33 7.94 -8.34
N LEU A 127 -5.32 8.83 -8.12
CA LEU A 127 -6.53 8.49 -7.38
C LEU A 127 -7.49 7.69 -8.28
N ILE A 128 -7.83 6.47 -7.86
CA ILE A 128 -8.69 5.56 -8.61
C ILE A 128 -10.14 5.68 -8.15
N ILE A 129 -10.39 5.60 -6.85
CA ILE A 129 -11.72 5.66 -6.23
C ILE A 129 -11.66 6.61 -5.02
N LYS A 130 -12.69 7.44 -4.86
CA LYS A 130 -12.87 8.32 -3.69
C LYS A 130 -14.34 8.32 -3.30
N ASP A 131 -14.63 7.99 -2.05
CA ASP A 131 -15.99 7.93 -1.50
C ASP A 131 -16.91 6.97 -2.30
N GLY A 132 -16.36 5.83 -2.75
CA GLY A 132 -17.04 4.86 -3.59
C GLY A 132 -17.24 5.29 -5.06
N ILE A 133 -16.75 6.48 -5.44
CA ILE A 133 -16.88 7.01 -6.80
C ILE A 133 -15.58 6.83 -7.58
N VAL A 134 -15.67 6.10 -8.70
CA VAL A 134 -14.57 5.90 -9.66
C VAL A 134 -14.18 7.24 -10.29
N ARG A 135 -12.87 7.54 -10.30
CA ARG A 135 -12.31 8.73 -10.94
C ARG A 135 -12.15 8.52 -12.45
N ALA A 136 -12.17 9.62 -13.21
CA ALA A 136 -12.02 9.58 -14.65
C ALA A 136 -10.69 8.92 -15.06
N ILE A 137 -10.77 7.99 -16.02
CA ILE A 137 -9.63 7.27 -16.56
C ILE A 137 -9.24 7.92 -17.89
N GLY A 138 -7.98 8.33 -18.03
CA GLY A 138 -7.47 8.84 -19.31
C GLY A 138 -7.51 7.76 -20.39
N SER A 139 -7.85 8.15 -21.63
CA SER A 139 -8.02 7.22 -22.77
C SER A 139 -6.79 6.34 -23.02
N LYS A 140 -5.57 6.89 -22.90
CA LYS A 140 -4.30 6.15 -23.04
C LYS A 140 -4.12 5.09 -21.94
N MET A 141 -4.56 5.38 -20.71
CA MET A 141 -4.36 4.48 -19.57
C MET A 141 -5.38 3.35 -19.54
N LYS A 142 -6.61 3.62 -19.96
CA LYS A 142 -7.76 2.69 -19.96
C LYS A 142 -7.39 1.29 -20.45
N ASN A 143 -6.70 1.22 -21.58
CA ASN A 143 -6.34 -0.04 -22.27
C ASN A 143 -4.93 -0.52 -21.98
N ASN A 144 -4.14 0.21 -21.18
CA ASN A 144 -2.83 -0.26 -20.77
C ASN A 144 -2.99 -1.59 -20.04
N ARG A 145 -2.05 -2.52 -20.26
CA ARG A 145 -2.10 -3.88 -19.71
C ARG A 145 -0.93 -4.10 -18.76
N ASN A 146 -1.24 -4.36 -17.50
CA ASN A 146 -0.23 -4.65 -16.49
C ASN A 146 -0.82 -5.53 -15.37
N ILE A 147 0.04 -5.97 -14.46
CA ILE A 147 -0.37 -6.25 -13.08
C ILE A 147 -0.51 -4.89 -12.39
N TYR A 148 -1.62 -4.66 -11.72
CA TYR A 148 -1.90 -3.43 -11.00
C TYR A 148 -2.00 -3.69 -9.51
N ARG A 149 -1.56 -2.71 -8.72
CA ARG A 149 -1.64 -2.69 -7.27
C ARG A 149 -2.17 -1.34 -6.81
N ALA A 150 -2.97 -1.34 -5.76
CA ALA A 150 -3.50 -0.13 -5.14
C ALA A 150 -3.50 -0.26 -3.61
N LEU A 151 -3.27 0.87 -2.95
CA LEU A 151 -3.62 1.06 -1.55
C LEU A 151 -5.09 1.43 -1.48
N CYS A 152 -5.86 0.68 -0.70
CA CYS A 152 -7.31 0.75 -0.69
C CYS A 152 -7.86 0.88 0.72
N GLU A 153 -9.09 1.40 0.80
CA GLU A 153 -9.97 1.24 1.95
C GLU A 153 -11.17 0.38 1.57
N LYS A 154 -11.46 -0.62 2.40
CA LYS A 154 -12.65 -1.47 2.31
C LYS A 154 -13.23 -1.69 3.70
N ASP A 155 -14.51 -1.41 3.89
CA ASP A 155 -15.24 -1.55 5.17
C ASP A 155 -14.50 -0.90 6.36
N GLY A 156 -13.92 0.28 6.15
CA GLY A 156 -13.16 1.01 7.17
C GLY A 156 -11.78 0.43 7.48
N LYS A 157 -11.30 -0.57 6.74
CA LYS A 157 -9.97 -1.16 6.88
C LYS A 157 -9.08 -0.79 5.71
N LEU A 158 -7.80 -0.51 5.99
CA LEU A 158 -6.78 -0.38 4.94
C LEU A 158 -6.36 -1.76 4.43
N CYS A 159 -6.17 -1.86 3.13
CA CYS A 159 -5.65 -3.05 2.47
C CYS A 159 -4.82 -2.70 1.23
N ILE A 160 -3.97 -3.64 0.83
CA ILE A 160 -3.30 -3.62 -0.47
C ILE A 160 -4.07 -4.57 -1.39
N ILE A 161 -4.46 -4.11 -2.57
CA ILE A 161 -5.16 -4.94 -3.56
C ILE A 161 -4.30 -5.06 -4.82
N GLU A 162 -4.07 -6.29 -5.26
CA GLU A 162 -3.32 -6.60 -6.47
C GLU A 162 -4.14 -7.48 -7.44
N SER A 163 -4.00 -7.22 -8.74
CA SER A 163 -4.56 -8.08 -9.77
C SER A 163 -3.82 -9.41 -9.87
N LYS A 164 -4.55 -10.54 -9.88
CA LYS A 164 -3.97 -11.89 -10.01
C LYS A 164 -3.24 -12.15 -11.34
N LYS A 165 -3.56 -11.39 -12.38
CA LYS A 165 -3.06 -11.57 -13.75
C LYS A 165 -3.05 -10.25 -14.49
N VAL A 166 -2.28 -10.21 -15.58
CA VAL A 166 -2.24 -9.05 -16.47
C VAL A 166 -3.65 -8.75 -16.99
N MET A 167 -4.12 -7.54 -16.76
CA MET A 167 -5.43 -7.06 -17.19
C MET A 167 -5.35 -5.61 -17.66
N THR A 168 -6.43 -5.08 -18.23
CA THR A 168 -6.48 -3.65 -18.55
C THR A 168 -6.69 -2.82 -17.29
N TYR A 169 -6.20 -1.59 -17.28
CA TYR A 169 -6.43 -0.67 -16.16
C TYR A 169 -7.93 -0.50 -15.89
N GLU A 170 -8.75 -0.32 -16.94
CA GLU A 170 -10.20 -0.23 -16.79
C GLU A 170 -10.81 -1.46 -16.12
N PHE A 171 -10.36 -2.66 -16.48
CA PHE A 171 -10.86 -3.89 -15.87
C PHE A 171 -10.44 -4.00 -14.40
N PHE A 172 -9.23 -3.58 -14.06
CA PHE A 172 -8.79 -3.48 -12.67
C PHE A 172 -9.67 -2.54 -11.86
N VAL A 173 -9.93 -1.32 -12.36
CA VAL A 173 -10.83 -0.36 -11.70
C VAL A 173 -12.25 -0.92 -11.53
N LYS A 174 -12.77 -1.59 -12.56
CA LYS A 174 -14.07 -2.28 -12.48
C LYS A 174 -14.06 -3.34 -11.38
N CYS A 175 -12.99 -4.13 -11.25
CA CYS A 175 -12.86 -5.15 -10.21
C CYS A 175 -12.85 -4.52 -8.80
N LEU A 176 -12.10 -3.43 -8.59
CA LEU A 176 -12.11 -2.69 -7.32
C LEU A 176 -13.51 -2.16 -6.97
N ASN A 177 -14.20 -1.56 -7.94
CA ASN A 177 -15.54 -1.02 -7.72
C ASN A 177 -16.59 -2.12 -7.45
N THR A 178 -16.53 -3.24 -8.18
CA THR A 178 -17.38 -4.41 -7.92
C THR A 178 -17.14 -4.98 -6.53
N TYR A 179 -15.88 -4.99 -6.09
CA TYR A 179 -15.49 -5.39 -4.73
C TYR A 179 -15.80 -4.32 -3.66
N LYS A 180 -16.50 -3.23 -4.02
CA LYS A 180 -16.99 -2.19 -3.09
C LYS A 180 -15.87 -1.48 -2.31
N VAL A 181 -14.73 -1.27 -2.95
CA VAL A 181 -13.65 -0.43 -2.40
C VAL A 181 -14.15 1.02 -2.29
N THR A 182 -13.98 1.64 -1.12
CA THR A 182 -14.43 3.02 -0.85
C THR A 182 -13.40 4.04 -1.33
N HIS A 183 -12.11 3.75 -1.14
CA HIS A 183 -11.00 4.58 -1.57
C HIS A 183 -9.93 3.73 -2.20
N ALA A 184 -9.32 4.19 -3.28
CA ALA A 184 -8.21 3.51 -3.92
C ALA A 184 -7.22 4.51 -4.50
N LEU A 185 -5.95 4.33 -4.16
CA LEU A 185 -4.82 5.07 -4.69
C LEU A 185 -3.87 4.08 -5.36
N TYR A 186 -3.56 4.32 -6.63
CA TYR A 186 -2.64 3.47 -7.39
C TYR A 186 -1.25 3.44 -6.74
N LEU A 187 -0.57 2.31 -6.76
CA LEU A 187 0.82 2.19 -6.31
C LEU A 187 1.76 1.96 -7.49
N ASP A 188 3.02 2.36 -7.34
CA ASP A 188 4.00 2.21 -8.42
C ASP A 188 4.16 0.73 -8.79
N MET A 189 4.01 0.46 -10.07
CA MET A 189 4.02 -0.87 -10.65
C MET A 189 4.63 -0.77 -12.04
N GLY A 190 5.35 -1.82 -12.41
CA GLY A 190 6.06 -1.90 -13.66
C GLY A 190 7.16 -2.93 -13.54
N ARG A 191 7.82 -3.21 -14.66
CA ARG A 191 8.92 -4.15 -14.69
C ARG A 191 10.07 -3.61 -13.82
N GLY A 192 10.28 -4.22 -12.65
CA GLY A 192 11.29 -3.80 -11.68
C GLY A 192 10.75 -3.05 -10.46
N TRP A 193 9.48 -2.64 -10.43
CA TRP A 193 8.80 -1.97 -9.30
C TRP A 193 7.70 -2.83 -8.66
N ASN A 194 7.44 -4.01 -9.20
CA ASN A 194 6.36 -4.89 -8.76
C ASN A 194 6.70 -5.76 -7.54
N TYR A 195 7.95 -5.76 -7.07
CA TYR A 195 8.32 -6.52 -5.87
C TYR A 195 7.54 -6.02 -4.65
N ALA A 196 7.10 -6.98 -3.86
CA ALA A 196 6.57 -6.76 -2.52
C ALA A 196 6.86 -8.00 -1.69
N TRP A 197 6.72 -7.88 -0.38
CA TRP A 197 6.71 -9.03 0.49
C TRP A 197 5.85 -8.77 1.71
N PHE A 198 5.42 -9.85 2.35
CA PHE A 198 4.60 -9.81 3.54
C PHE A 198 4.84 -11.02 4.44
N ARG A 199 4.33 -10.97 5.67
CA ARG A 199 4.30 -12.12 6.59
C ARG A 199 2.94 -12.80 6.58
N ASP A 200 2.92 -14.11 6.36
CA ASP A 200 1.72 -14.93 6.48
C ASP A 200 1.42 -15.29 7.94
N GLU A 201 0.36 -16.08 8.15
CA GLU A 201 -0.10 -16.56 9.47
C GLU A 201 0.95 -17.32 10.28
N ASP A 202 1.94 -17.91 9.60
CA ASP A 202 3.06 -18.63 10.20
C ASP A 202 4.31 -17.72 10.40
N LEU A 203 4.13 -16.40 10.28
CA LEU A 203 5.18 -15.38 10.32
C LEU A 203 6.27 -15.54 9.25
N GLN A 204 6.01 -16.34 8.22
CA GLN A 204 6.93 -16.61 7.14
C GLN A 204 6.86 -15.50 6.11
N VAL A 205 8.03 -15.09 5.62
CA VAL A 205 8.12 -14.10 4.55
C VAL A 205 7.64 -14.73 3.24
N LYS A 206 6.64 -14.11 2.62
CA LYS A 206 6.19 -14.42 1.27
C LYS A 206 6.54 -13.27 0.36
N GLU A 207 7.25 -13.59 -0.72
CA GLU A 207 7.60 -12.63 -1.75
C GLU A 207 6.58 -12.62 -2.88
N ILE A 208 6.26 -11.43 -3.37
CA ILE A 208 5.46 -11.18 -4.56
C ILE A 208 6.41 -10.62 -5.62
N PHE A 209 6.51 -11.29 -6.77
CA PHE A 209 7.49 -10.99 -7.82
C PHE A 209 8.95 -10.94 -7.31
N PRO A 210 9.50 -12.07 -6.82
CA PRO A 210 10.75 -12.11 -6.06
C PRO A 210 11.93 -11.49 -6.80
N GLU A 211 12.89 -10.92 -6.06
CA GLU A 211 13.99 -10.10 -6.60
C GLU A 211 14.82 -10.81 -7.67
N SER A 212 15.03 -12.13 -7.51
CA SER A 212 15.72 -12.97 -8.49
C SER A 212 15.07 -13.00 -9.88
N LYS A 213 13.80 -12.57 -9.98
CA LYS A 213 13.02 -12.49 -11.22
C LYS A 213 12.82 -11.06 -11.70
N LEU A 214 13.37 -10.06 -11.00
CA LEU A 214 13.24 -8.67 -11.37
C LEU A 214 14.25 -8.28 -12.45
N ALA A 215 13.84 -7.32 -13.28
CA ALA A 215 14.75 -6.70 -14.24
C ALA A 215 15.84 -5.89 -13.53
N PRO A 216 16.99 -5.61 -14.18
CA PRO A 216 18.07 -4.79 -13.60
C PRO A 216 17.64 -3.42 -13.08
N SER A 217 16.46 -2.93 -13.48
CA SER A 217 15.85 -1.72 -12.96
C SER A 217 15.47 -1.77 -11.48
N TYR A 218 15.45 -2.95 -10.84
CA TYR A 218 15.09 -3.10 -9.42
C TYR A 218 15.95 -2.26 -8.47
N LYS A 219 17.19 -1.93 -8.86
CA LYS A 219 18.09 -1.08 -8.08
C LYS A 219 17.65 0.40 -8.03
N TYR A 220 16.74 0.80 -8.91
CA TYR A 220 16.20 2.17 -8.99
C TYR A 220 14.90 2.37 -8.21
N ARG A 221 14.47 1.33 -7.49
CA ARG A 221 13.42 1.42 -6.49
C ARG A 221 13.90 2.26 -5.31
N THR A 222 13.07 3.19 -4.85
CA THR A 222 13.52 4.20 -3.87
C THR A 222 12.53 4.47 -2.78
N ASN A 223 11.30 3.96 -2.84
CA ASN A 223 10.30 4.30 -1.87
C ASN A 223 9.24 3.20 -1.69
N TRP A 224 8.92 2.91 -0.44
CA TRP A 224 8.04 1.82 -0.06
C TRP A 224 7.02 2.27 0.96
N ILE A 225 5.78 1.84 0.79
CA ILE A 225 4.82 1.85 1.88
C ILE A 225 5.05 0.58 2.70
N THR A 226 5.20 0.77 4.01
CA THR A 226 5.51 -0.32 4.92
C THR A 226 4.57 -0.28 6.11
N PHE A 227 3.99 -1.43 6.42
CA PHE A 227 3.11 -1.64 7.56
C PHE A 227 3.89 -2.35 8.66
N TYR A 228 3.79 -1.82 9.87
CA TYR A 228 4.51 -2.29 11.04
C TYR A 228 3.55 -2.63 12.17
N LYS A 229 3.91 -3.63 12.98
CA LYS A 229 3.24 -3.95 14.23
C LYS A 229 3.82 -3.19 15.41
#